data_AF-A0A2D5ZYZ1-F1
#
_entry.id   AF-A0A2D5ZYZ1-F1
#
_cell.length_a   1.000
_cell.length_b   1.000
_cell.length_c   1.000
_cell.angle_alpha   90.00
_cell.angle_beta   90.00
_cell.angle_gamma   90.00
#
_symmetry.space_group_name_H-M   'P 1'
#
loop_
_entity.id
_entity.type
_entity.pdbx_description
1 polymer ?
#
loop_
_entity_poly.entity_id
_entity_poly.type
_entity_poly.pdbx_seq_one_letter_code
_entity_poly.pdbx_strand_id
1 'polypeptide(L)'
;MKSFVFAILFGASSAYAGAVGFELGDQYESVIYSGRTTVYCPARAPEIFYCNAGGLSPGVVSHFVAEGVQADKVRLKAYWQNGRTRSKNHSFSDGRTRSKVNLWINTLFQRPLLAMGANKIEYTLSKSGETVEEGQFLVNVQDGGRRVCDDGYYHAPASLCQSVGGVDYATACNHYFSRARGCE
;
A
#
# COMPACT_ATOMS: atom_id res chain seq x y z
N MET A 1 50.80 -14.86 44.86
CA MET A 1 49.95 -13.77 44.34
C MET A 1 48.86 -14.41 43.49
N LYS A 2 47.60 -14.41 43.95
CA LYS A 2 46.47 -15.05 43.27
C LYS A 2 45.69 -13.95 42.52
N SER A 3 45.80 -13.93 41.21
CA SER A 3 45.05 -12.99 40.36
C SER A 3 43.59 -13.43 40.23
N PHE A 4 42.68 -12.58 40.67
CA PHE A 4 41.25 -12.69 40.39
C PHE A 4 40.96 -12.08 39.00
N VAL A 5 40.55 -12.91 38.05
CA VAL A 5 40.07 -12.48 36.74
C VAL A 5 38.57 -12.15 36.89
N PHE A 6 38.24 -10.86 36.83
CA PHE A 6 36.86 -10.38 36.85
C PHE A 6 36.32 -10.42 35.42
N ALA A 7 35.55 -11.46 35.09
CA ALA A 7 34.87 -11.58 33.80
C ALA A 7 33.65 -10.64 33.77
N ILE A 8 33.78 -9.51 33.09
CA ILE A 8 32.68 -8.57 32.85
C ILE A 8 31.79 -9.19 31.76
N LEU A 9 30.67 -9.78 32.16
CA LEU A 9 29.57 -10.14 31.26
C LEU A 9 28.95 -8.85 30.72
N PHE A 10 29.31 -8.46 29.50
CA PHE A 10 28.55 -7.50 28.71
C PHE A 10 27.23 -8.18 28.29
N GLY A 11 26.18 -7.95 29.08
CA GLY A 11 24.81 -8.24 28.68
C GLY A 11 24.45 -7.37 27.49
N ALA A 12 24.40 -7.96 26.29
CA ALA A 12 23.83 -7.32 25.12
C ALA A 12 22.32 -7.18 25.34
N SER A 13 21.90 -6.02 25.83
CA SER A 13 20.50 -5.62 25.84
C SER A 13 20.08 -5.39 24.39
N SER A 14 19.51 -6.41 23.75
CA SER A 14 18.82 -6.29 22.47
C SER A 14 17.60 -5.39 22.68
N ALA A 15 17.76 -4.09 22.50
CA ALA A 15 16.62 -3.20 22.39
C ALA A 15 15.80 -3.66 21.18
N TYR A 16 14.63 -4.25 21.45
CA TYR A 16 13.62 -4.47 20.42
C TYR A 16 13.16 -3.09 19.97
N ALA A 17 13.84 -2.52 18.98
CA ALA A 17 13.30 -1.43 18.20
C ALA A 17 12.05 -1.99 17.52
N GLY A 18 10.87 -1.57 17.98
CA GLY A 18 9.62 -1.85 17.29
C GLY A 18 9.78 -1.44 15.82
N ALA A 19 9.33 -2.29 14.89
CA ALA A 19 9.56 -2.06 13.47
C ALA A 19 8.85 -0.77 13.04
N VAL A 20 9.60 0.31 12.85
CA VAL A 20 9.07 1.56 12.28
C VAL A 20 9.06 1.42 10.77
N GLY A 21 7.89 1.60 10.15
CA GLY A 21 7.75 1.46 8.71
C GLY A 21 6.31 1.32 8.26
N PHE A 22 6.11 0.78 7.06
CA PHE A 22 4.79 0.38 6.60
C PHE A 22 4.47 -1.05 7.07
N GLU A 23 3.22 -1.31 7.46
CA GLU A 23 2.80 -2.64 7.97
C GLU A 23 3.06 -3.77 6.97
N LEU A 24 3.03 -3.46 5.66
CA LEU A 24 3.25 -4.42 4.59
C LEU A 24 4.73 -4.58 4.19
N GLY A 25 5.66 -3.95 4.91
CA GLY A 25 7.09 -4.00 4.63
C GLY A 25 7.63 -2.84 3.79
N ASP A 26 8.87 -2.99 3.34
CA ASP A 26 9.65 -1.97 2.62
C ASP A 26 9.96 -2.31 1.16
N GLN A 27 9.56 -3.51 0.70
CA GLN A 27 9.68 -3.94 -0.69
C GLN A 27 8.30 -3.99 -1.34
N TYR A 28 8.17 -3.31 -2.47
CA TYR A 28 6.95 -3.32 -3.25
C TYR A 28 7.24 -3.58 -4.73
N GLU A 29 6.26 -4.14 -5.41
CA GLU A 29 6.28 -4.33 -6.86
C GLU A 29 5.14 -3.55 -7.50
N SER A 30 5.47 -2.70 -8.47
CA SER A 30 4.48 -2.10 -9.35
C SER A 30 4.07 -3.15 -10.38
N VAL A 31 2.82 -3.58 -10.34
CA VAL A 31 2.33 -4.67 -11.19
C VAL A 31 1.25 -4.14 -12.14
N ILE A 32 1.28 -4.60 -13.39
CA ILE A 32 0.18 -4.43 -14.33
C ILE A 32 -0.64 -5.72 -14.35
N TYR A 33 -1.88 -5.65 -13.89
CA TYR A 33 -2.85 -6.73 -14.03
C TYR A 33 -3.54 -6.63 -15.37
N SER A 34 -3.70 -7.78 -16.02
CA SER A 34 -4.48 -7.91 -17.25
C SER A 34 -5.32 -9.17 -17.20
N GLY A 35 -6.48 -9.16 -17.83
CA GLY A 35 -7.32 -10.34 -17.91
C GLY A 35 -8.60 -10.07 -18.68
N ARG A 36 -9.52 -11.03 -18.65
CA ARG A 36 -10.76 -10.96 -19.40
C ARG A 36 -11.92 -11.41 -18.53
N THR A 37 -13.05 -10.73 -18.63
CA THR A 37 -14.29 -11.12 -17.96
C THR A 37 -15.45 -11.18 -18.95
N THR A 38 -16.29 -12.20 -18.81
CA THR A 38 -17.55 -12.31 -19.55
C THR A 38 -18.70 -11.91 -18.64
N VAL A 39 -19.46 -10.91 -19.05
CA VAL A 39 -20.61 -10.38 -18.31
C VAL A 39 -21.90 -10.93 -18.93
N TYR A 40 -22.72 -11.56 -18.11
CA TYR A 40 -24.04 -12.04 -18.47
C TYR A 40 -25.10 -11.09 -17.92
N CYS A 41 -25.91 -10.54 -18.82
CA CYS A 41 -27.06 -9.73 -18.49
C CYS A 41 -28.36 -10.48 -18.83
N PRO A 42 -29.43 -10.37 -18.02
CA PRO A 42 -30.73 -10.92 -18.37
C PRO A 42 -31.21 -10.34 -19.71
N ALA A 43 -31.72 -11.20 -20.60
CA ALA A 43 -32.26 -10.85 -21.91
C ALA A 43 -31.26 -10.18 -22.89
N ARG A 44 -29.94 -10.33 -22.66
CA ARG A 44 -28.89 -9.81 -23.54
C ARG A 44 -27.86 -10.87 -23.86
N ALA A 45 -27.20 -10.72 -25.01
CA ALA A 45 -26.04 -11.56 -25.32
C ALA A 45 -24.91 -11.30 -24.30
N PRO A 46 -24.09 -12.31 -23.97
CA PRO A 46 -22.92 -12.11 -23.12
C PRO A 46 -21.95 -11.12 -23.75
N GLU A 47 -21.36 -10.26 -22.93
CA GLU A 47 -20.40 -9.24 -23.35
C GLU A 47 -19.02 -9.54 -22.75
N ILE A 48 -17.96 -9.39 -23.55
CA ILE A 48 -16.58 -9.68 -23.15
C ILE A 48 -15.82 -8.38 -22.93
N PHE A 49 -15.17 -8.25 -21.78
CA PHE A 49 -14.34 -7.11 -21.42
C PHE A 49 -12.90 -7.54 -21.21
N TYR A 50 -11.95 -6.83 -21.83
CA TYR A 50 -10.52 -7.00 -21.63
C TYR A 50 -10.01 -5.97 -20.63
N CYS A 51 -9.78 -6.42 -19.41
CA CYS A 51 -9.50 -5.55 -18.28
C CYS A 51 -8.01 -5.38 -18.06
N ASN A 52 -7.60 -4.14 -17.77
CA ASN A 52 -6.24 -3.80 -17.36
C ASN A 52 -6.29 -2.89 -16.13
N ALA A 53 -5.42 -3.12 -15.16
CA ALA A 53 -5.29 -2.30 -13.97
C ALA A 53 -3.82 -2.21 -13.53
N GLY A 54 -3.42 -1.07 -12.97
CA GLY A 54 -2.14 -0.93 -12.28
C GLY A 54 -2.33 -1.15 -10.78
N GLY A 55 -1.36 -1.79 -10.14
CA GLY A 55 -1.35 -1.99 -8.70
C GLY A 55 0.03 -1.91 -8.10
N LEU A 56 0.06 -2.06 -6.79
CA LEU A 56 1.26 -2.17 -5.99
C LEU A 56 1.08 -3.40 -5.10
N SER A 57 1.96 -4.37 -5.23
CA SER A 57 2.01 -5.58 -4.39
C SER A 57 3.00 -5.34 -3.25
N PRO A 58 2.68 -5.69 -1.99
CA PRO A 58 1.45 -6.39 -1.53
C PRO A 58 0.23 -5.47 -1.32
N GLY A 59 0.36 -4.15 -1.46
CA GLY A 59 -0.81 -3.27 -1.36
C GLY A 59 -0.57 -1.83 -1.81
N VAL A 60 -1.59 -1.22 -2.40
CA VAL A 60 -1.60 0.19 -2.85
C VAL A 60 -1.77 1.20 -1.71
N VAL A 61 -2.12 0.71 -0.53
CA VAL A 61 -2.30 1.46 0.71
C VAL A 61 -1.77 0.64 1.88
N SER A 62 -1.20 1.28 2.91
CA SER A 62 -0.71 0.60 4.12
C SER A 62 -0.87 1.50 5.34
N HIS A 63 -0.99 0.92 6.53
CA HIS A 63 -0.72 1.70 7.74
C HIS A 63 0.78 1.97 7.88
N PHE A 64 1.11 3.12 8.46
CA PHE A 64 2.43 3.35 9.04
C PHE A 64 2.39 2.91 10.51
N VAL A 65 3.41 2.19 10.94
CA VAL A 65 3.54 1.59 12.27
C VAL A 65 4.79 2.12 12.95
N ALA A 66 4.68 2.44 14.23
CA ALA A 66 5.76 2.80 15.14
C ALA A 66 5.31 2.42 16.57
N GLU A 67 5.60 1.18 16.97
CA GLU A 67 5.15 0.64 18.26
C GLU A 67 5.87 1.32 19.44
N GLY A 68 5.16 1.47 20.57
CA GLY A 68 5.72 2.07 21.78
C GLY A 68 5.72 3.61 21.81
N VAL A 69 5.40 4.27 20.70
CA VAL A 69 5.38 5.74 20.62
C VAL A 69 4.00 6.30 20.95
N GLN A 70 3.93 7.21 21.92
CA GLN A 70 2.70 7.96 22.20
C GLN A 70 2.64 9.21 21.34
N ALA A 71 1.92 9.15 20.23
CA ALA A 71 1.68 10.27 19.31
C ALA A 71 0.20 10.37 18.92
N ASP A 72 -0.24 11.55 18.49
CA ASP A 72 -1.59 11.78 17.92
C ASP A 72 -1.57 12.02 16.40
N LYS A 73 -0.39 12.33 15.85
CA LYS A 73 -0.17 12.61 14.43
C LYS A 73 1.15 12.04 13.96
N VAL A 74 1.16 11.69 12.67
CA VAL A 74 2.39 11.43 11.92
C VAL A 74 2.38 12.25 10.64
N ARG A 75 3.54 12.84 10.35
CA ARG A 75 3.86 13.40 9.04
C ARG A 75 4.87 12.49 8.37
N LEU A 76 4.54 12.04 7.17
CA LEU A 76 5.43 11.27 6.30
C LEU A 76 5.87 12.17 5.15
N LYS A 77 7.15 12.16 4.81
CA LYS A 77 7.71 12.87 3.67
C LYS A 77 8.61 11.93 2.87
N ALA A 78 8.18 11.60 1.66
CA ALA A 78 8.95 10.81 0.72
C ALA A 78 9.88 11.70 -0.11
N TYR A 79 11.11 11.25 -0.28
CA TYR A 79 12.08 11.76 -1.24
C TYR A 79 12.33 10.66 -2.26
N TRP A 80 11.88 10.91 -3.48
CA TRP A 80 11.98 9.95 -4.57
C TRP A 80 13.36 10.03 -5.20
N GLN A 81 13.80 8.94 -5.81
CA GLN A 81 15.06 8.87 -6.56
C GLN A 81 15.17 9.94 -7.67
N ASN A 82 14.05 10.38 -8.25
CA ASN A 82 14.01 11.46 -9.24
C ASN A 82 14.05 12.89 -8.63
N GLY A 83 14.30 13.02 -7.33
CA GLY A 83 14.41 14.29 -6.62
C GLY A 83 13.08 14.94 -6.22
N ARG A 84 11.94 14.40 -6.67
CA ARG A 84 10.62 14.92 -6.26
C ARG A 84 10.30 14.47 -4.83
N THR A 85 9.45 15.25 -4.17
CA THR A 85 8.99 14.93 -2.82
C THR A 85 7.47 14.86 -2.74
N ARG A 86 6.99 14.07 -1.77
CA ARG A 86 5.57 13.98 -1.40
C ARG A 86 5.44 13.93 0.09
N SER A 87 4.32 14.45 0.61
CA SER A 87 4.04 14.40 2.04
C SER A 87 2.60 14.00 2.30
N LYS A 88 2.41 13.27 3.39
CA LYS A 88 1.12 12.81 3.90
C LYS A 88 1.06 13.09 5.39
N ASN A 89 -0.06 13.59 5.87
CA ASN A 89 -0.33 13.78 7.29
C ASN A 89 -1.48 12.86 7.68
N HIS A 90 -1.33 12.12 8.77
CA HIS A 90 -2.35 11.20 9.27
C HIS A 90 -2.46 11.30 10.78
N SER A 91 -3.66 11.06 11.31
CA SER A 91 -3.83 10.79 12.73
C SER A 91 -3.14 9.48 13.10
N PHE A 92 -2.56 9.43 14.29
CA PHE A 92 -1.84 8.30 14.83
C PHE A 92 -2.43 7.91 16.19
N SER A 93 -2.58 6.61 16.44
CA SER A 93 -2.89 6.07 17.76
C SER A 93 -2.55 4.58 17.80
N ASP A 94 -2.34 4.04 19.00
CA ASP A 94 -2.17 2.59 19.20
C ASP A 94 -1.00 2.02 18.36
N GLY A 95 0.09 2.79 18.26
CA GLY A 95 1.30 2.41 17.53
C GLY A 95 1.18 2.46 16.00
N ARG A 96 0.10 3.01 15.42
CA ARG A 96 -0.07 3.10 13.96
C ARG A 96 -0.93 4.28 13.49
N THR A 97 -0.96 4.52 12.18
CA THR A 97 -1.92 5.48 11.60
C THR A 97 -3.37 5.00 11.75
N ARG A 98 -4.30 5.89 12.06
CA ARG A 98 -5.74 5.55 12.15
C ARG A 98 -6.37 5.21 10.80
N SER A 99 -5.80 5.73 9.72
CA SER A 99 -6.22 5.45 8.35
C SER A 99 -5.03 4.97 7.52
N LYS A 100 -5.32 4.20 6.47
CA LYS A 100 -4.30 3.74 5.54
C LYS A 100 -3.72 4.93 4.76
N VAL A 101 -2.40 4.92 4.61
CA VAL A 101 -1.65 5.87 3.81
C VAL A 101 -1.75 5.45 2.35
N ASN A 102 -2.06 6.40 1.46
CA ASN A 102 -2.03 6.16 0.02
C ASN A 102 -0.58 6.02 -0.47
N LEU A 103 -0.20 4.80 -0.86
CA LEU A 103 1.14 4.49 -1.37
C LEU A 103 1.23 4.64 -2.89
N TRP A 104 0.22 4.20 -3.66
CA TRP A 104 0.30 4.10 -5.13
C TRP A 104 -0.89 4.68 -5.92
N ILE A 105 -2.02 4.99 -5.27
CA ILE A 105 -3.21 5.49 -5.95
C ILE A 105 -2.95 6.90 -6.48
N ASN A 106 -3.07 7.08 -7.80
CA ASN A 106 -2.90 8.36 -8.47
C ASN A 106 -4.20 8.78 -9.17
N THR A 107 -4.93 9.71 -8.56
CA THR A 107 -6.14 10.31 -9.12
C THR A 107 -5.98 11.83 -9.23
N LEU A 108 -7.02 12.52 -9.72
CA LEU A 108 -7.04 13.98 -9.78
C LEU A 108 -6.82 14.62 -8.39
N PHE A 109 -7.40 14.01 -7.35
CA PHE A 109 -7.39 14.54 -5.98
C PHE A 109 -6.38 13.85 -5.06
N GLN A 110 -5.85 12.70 -5.46
CA GLN A 110 -4.94 11.92 -4.63
C GLN A 110 -3.64 11.67 -5.36
N ARG A 111 -2.53 12.02 -4.73
CA ARG A 111 -1.18 11.69 -5.22
C ARG A 111 -0.58 10.57 -4.37
N PRO A 112 0.13 9.60 -4.97
CA PRO A 112 0.78 8.53 -4.23
C PRO A 112 1.93 9.07 -3.38
N LEU A 113 2.22 8.40 -2.26
CA LEU A 113 3.40 8.69 -1.46
C LEU A 113 4.67 8.10 -2.09
N LEU A 114 4.58 6.94 -2.73
CA LEU A 114 5.70 6.25 -3.36
C LEU A 114 5.77 6.53 -4.87
N ALA A 115 6.94 6.31 -5.44
CA ALA A 115 7.21 6.26 -6.87
C ALA A 115 8.13 5.06 -7.18
N MET A 116 8.32 4.75 -8.47
CA MET A 116 9.29 3.73 -8.90
C MET A 116 10.69 4.03 -8.37
N GLY A 117 11.42 2.98 -7.99
CA GLY A 117 12.78 3.03 -7.46
C GLY A 117 12.82 3.23 -5.94
N ALA A 118 13.92 3.81 -5.47
CA ALA A 118 14.13 4.07 -4.05
C ALA A 118 13.35 5.30 -3.57
N ASN A 119 12.67 5.16 -2.44
CA ASN A 119 11.92 6.20 -1.75
C ASN A 119 12.44 6.32 -0.32
N LYS A 120 13.10 7.42 0.01
CA LYS A 120 13.49 7.71 1.39
C LYS A 120 12.31 8.35 2.11
N ILE A 121 11.78 7.69 3.13
CA ILE A 121 10.65 8.16 3.91
C ILE A 121 11.16 8.76 5.21
N GLU A 122 11.05 10.07 5.36
CA GLU A 122 11.22 10.75 6.64
C GLU A 122 9.88 10.79 7.36
N TYR A 123 9.88 10.47 8.66
CA TYR A 123 8.69 10.55 9.50
C TYR A 123 8.92 11.48 10.69
N THR A 124 7.85 12.14 11.10
CA THR A 124 7.78 12.94 12.32
C THR A 124 6.49 12.57 13.04
N LEU A 125 6.62 12.00 14.22
CA LEU A 125 5.52 11.70 15.13
C LEU A 125 5.39 12.88 16.11
N SER A 126 4.16 13.35 16.31
CA SER A 126 3.89 14.45 17.23
C SER A 126 2.72 14.16 18.16
N LYS A 127 2.75 14.77 19.34
CA LYS A 127 1.68 14.75 20.35
C LYS A 127 1.41 16.16 20.79
N SER A 128 0.15 16.61 20.70
CA SER A 128 -0.25 17.96 21.08
C SER A 128 0.56 19.08 20.38
N GLY A 129 1.08 18.80 19.18
CA GLY A 129 1.87 19.74 18.39
C GLY A 129 3.38 19.65 18.57
N GLU A 130 3.88 18.92 19.58
CA GLU A 130 5.31 18.73 19.83
C GLU A 130 5.80 17.43 19.19
N THR A 131 7.00 17.46 18.58
CA THR A 131 7.64 16.26 18.04
C THR A 131 8.07 15.35 19.18
N VAL A 132 7.61 14.10 19.15
CA VAL A 132 7.98 13.07 20.14
C VAL A 132 8.98 12.08 19.57
N GLU A 133 8.99 11.88 18.26
CA GLU A 133 9.92 10.99 17.58
C GLU A 133 10.07 11.39 16.11
N GLU A 134 11.27 11.19 15.57
CA GLU A 134 11.55 11.37 14.15
C GLU A 134 12.58 10.36 13.67
N GLY A 135 12.56 10.08 12.39
CA GLY A 135 13.51 9.17 11.78
C GLY A 135 13.27 9.00 10.30
N GLN A 136 13.92 7.98 9.74
CA GLN A 136 13.78 7.66 8.33
C GLN A 136 13.91 6.16 8.07
N PHE A 137 13.25 5.70 7.01
CA PHE A 137 13.42 4.35 6.47
C PHE A 137 13.36 4.41 4.94
N LEU A 138 13.89 3.39 4.28
CA LEU A 138 13.87 3.26 2.82
C LEU A 138 12.72 2.36 2.41
N VAL A 139 12.08 2.67 1.29
CA VAL A 139 11.08 1.82 0.63
C VAL A 139 11.46 1.72 -0.84
N ASN A 140 11.56 0.50 -1.34
CA ASN A 140 11.93 0.24 -2.73
C ASN A 140 10.72 -0.25 -3.51
N VAL A 141 10.47 0.36 -4.67
CA VAL A 141 9.44 -0.07 -5.61
C VAL A 141 10.10 -0.52 -6.90
N GLN A 142 10.01 -1.82 -7.20
CA GLN A 142 10.52 -2.39 -8.43
C GLN A 142 9.40 -2.66 -9.44
N ASP A 143 9.78 -2.89 -10.70
CA ASP A 143 8.83 -3.34 -11.72
C ASP A 143 8.52 -4.83 -11.49
N GLY A 144 7.27 -5.13 -11.16
CA GLY A 144 6.77 -6.50 -11.03
C GLY A 144 6.27 -7.10 -12.34
N GLY A 145 6.37 -6.35 -13.43
CA GLY A 145 5.90 -6.77 -14.75
C GLY A 145 4.39 -6.89 -14.87
N ARG A 146 3.95 -7.71 -15.80
CA ARG A 146 2.54 -7.98 -16.07
C ARG A 146 2.12 -9.32 -15.47
N ARG A 147 1.04 -9.30 -14.68
CA ARG A 147 0.33 -10.51 -14.22
C ARG A 147 -0.94 -10.68 -15.03
N VAL A 148 -1.10 -11.87 -15.63
CA VAL A 148 -2.29 -12.24 -16.39
C VAL A 148 -3.20 -13.03 -15.45
N CYS A 149 -4.37 -12.47 -15.15
CA CYS A 149 -5.42 -13.13 -14.38
C CYS A 149 -6.16 -14.14 -15.27
N ASP A 150 -6.68 -15.20 -14.64
CA ASP A 150 -7.59 -16.15 -15.27
C ASP A 150 -8.88 -15.47 -15.76
N ASP A 151 -9.53 -16.09 -16.76
CA ASP A 151 -10.82 -15.62 -17.25
C ASP A 151 -11.89 -15.59 -16.16
N GLY A 152 -12.61 -14.48 -16.08
CA GLY A 152 -13.70 -14.27 -15.14
C GLY A 152 -15.08 -14.35 -15.76
N TYR A 153 -16.08 -14.64 -14.92
CA TYR A 153 -17.49 -14.61 -15.30
C TYR A 153 -18.31 -13.85 -14.25
N TYR A 154 -19.20 -12.98 -14.72
CA TYR A 154 -20.05 -12.16 -13.86
C TYR A 154 -21.49 -12.15 -14.35
N HIS A 155 -22.43 -12.59 -13.51
CA HIS A 155 -23.86 -12.41 -13.75
C HIS A 155 -24.29 -11.07 -13.15
N ALA A 156 -24.48 -10.08 -14.02
CA ALA A 156 -24.87 -8.74 -13.61
C ALA A 156 -26.36 -8.74 -13.21
N PRO A 157 -26.73 -8.07 -12.10
CA PRO A 157 -28.12 -7.87 -11.73
C PRO A 157 -28.82 -7.02 -12.80
N ALA A 158 -30.12 -7.24 -12.98
CA ALA A 158 -30.92 -6.55 -13.99
C ALA A 158 -30.79 -5.02 -13.91
N SER A 159 -30.65 -4.45 -12.71
CA SER A 159 -30.44 -3.02 -12.48
C SER A 159 -29.18 -2.46 -13.14
N LEU A 160 -28.08 -3.23 -13.20
CA LEU A 160 -26.84 -2.83 -13.89
C LEU A 160 -26.90 -3.06 -15.41
N CYS A 161 -27.88 -3.82 -15.89
CA CYS A 161 -28.08 -4.12 -17.30
C CYS A 161 -29.08 -3.18 -17.99
N GLN A 162 -29.81 -2.37 -17.22
CA GLN A 162 -30.86 -1.44 -17.69
C GLN A 162 -30.32 -0.13 -18.28
N SER A 163 -29.04 0.21 -18.03
CA SER A 163 -28.39 1.34 -18.70
C SER A 163 -28.31 1.13 -20.21
N VAL A 164 -28.49 2.21 -20.97
CA VAL A 164 -28.22 2.21 -22.42
C VAL A 164 -26.77 1.78 -22.62
N GLY A 165 -26.55 0.62 -23.23
CA GLY A 165 -25.22 0.03 -23.40
C GLY A 165 -24.88 -1.09 -22.42
N GLY A 166 -25.63 -1.29 -21.33
CA GLY A 166 -25.37 -2.38 -20.36
C GLY A 166 -24.34 -2.02 -19.31
N VAL A 167 -23.60 -3.02 -18.83
CA VAL A 167 -22.55 -2.81 -17.83
C VAL A 167 -21.39 -2.08 -18.49
N ASP A 168 -20.98 -0.94 -17.94
CA ASP A 168 -19.84 -0.20 -18.47
C ASP A 168 -18.50 -0.89 -18.15
N TYR A 169 -17.48 -0.55 -18.93
CA TYR A 169 -16.14 -1.12 -18.80
C TYR A 169 -15.55 -0.99 -17.40
N ALA A 170 -15.70 0.18 -16.75
CA ALA A 170 -15.10 0.41 -15.45
C ALA A 170 -15.78 -0.46 -14.38
N THR A 171 -17.11 -0.55 -14.41
CA THR A 171 -17.88 -1.44 -13.53
C THR A 171 -17.49 -2.91 -13.73
N ALA A 172 -17.44 -3.38 -14.98
CA ALA A 172 -17.08 -4.76 -15.30
C ALA A 172 -15.67 -5.12 -14.80
N CYS A 173 -14.68 -4.26 -15.07
CA CYS A 173 -13.29 -4.51 -14.70
C CYS A 173 -13.00 -4.34 -13.21
N ASN A 174 -13.66 -3.39 -12.52
CA ASN A 174 -13.56 -3.27 -11.07
C ASN A 174 -14.13 -4.50 -10.37
N HIS A 175 -15.26 -5.02 -10.85
CA HIS A 175 -15.85 -6.25 -10.31
C HIS A 175 -14.99 -7.48 -10.60
N TYR A 176 -14.35 -7.55 -11.77
CA TYR A 176 -13.43 -8.62 -12.12
C TYR A 176 -12.20 -8.65 -11.20
N PHE A 177 -11.46 -7.55 -11.08
CA PHE A 177 -10.24 -7.53 -10.28
C PHE A 177 -10.48 -7.63 -8.78
N SER A 178 -11.65 -7.18 -8.28
CA SER A 178 -12.01 -7.39 -6.87
C SER A 178 -12.22 -8.87 -6.52
N ARG A 179 -12.74 -9.66 -7.47
CA ARG A 179 -12.92 -11.12 -7.31
C ARG A 179 -11.64 -11.90 -7.55
N ALA A 180 -10.85 -11.49 -8.54
CA ALA A 180 -9.57 -12.12 -8.88
C ALA A 180 -8.45 -11.80 -7.88
N ARG A 181 -8.72 -11.00 -6.83
CA ARG A 181 -7.74 -10.58 -5.80
C ARG A 181 -6.42 -10.06 -6.38
N GLY A 182 -6.45 -9.42 -7.55
CA GLY A 182 -5.22 -8.95 -8.21
C GLY A 182 -4.35 -10.08 -8.81
N CYS A 183 -4.96 -11.17 -9.28
CA CYS A 183 -4.27 -12.33 -9.86
C CYS A 183 -3.32 -13.04 -8.86
N GLU A 184 -3.67 -13.03 -7.57
CA GLU A 184 -2.96 -13.73 -6.49
C GLU A 184 -3.43 -15.18 -6.32
#